data_AF-A0A226MQ76-F1
#
_entry.id   AF-A0A226MQ76-F1
#
_cell.length_a   1.000
_cell.length_b   1.000
_cell.length_c   1.000
_cell.angle_alpha   90.00
_cell.angle_beta   90.00
_cell.angle_gamma   90.00
#
_symmetry.space_group_name_H-M   'P 1'
#
loop_
_entity.id
_entity.type
_entity.pdbx_description
1 polymer ?
#
loop_
_entity_poly.entity_id
_entity_poly.type
_entity_poly.pdbx_seq_one_letter_code
_entity_poly.pdbx_strand_id
1 'polypeptide(L)'
;MSDHAGLVGRLRAAWLSGKTRPLEYRTAQLEALGRFLEEKKQDILEATALDMHKPSFEVELSEISVCRSELNHTLNNLGAWMKDKNVDKNWATKLDSAFIRKDPYGVVLIIGPWNYPVNLLLVPLIGAIAAGNCVVLKPSEISRNVERLVAEALPCYLDKDCFAVVTAGVEETTRLLENKFDYIFFTGSPSVGRIVMSAAAKHLTPVTLELGGKNPCYVSDTCNVQNVARRLAWGRFFNAGQTCVAPDYVLCSVEMRERLMPALREAITEFYGPEPRNSPDFARIVGDKQFQRVRALLSSGRVAIGGQTDEKERYIAPTVLVDVQEDDPVMREEIFGPVLPIVTVTSEEDAITFINARERPLTLYVFSSSTKVVRRLLERTSSGGFCANDTIMHMTLTSLPFGGIGPPVPPLCYVRALSTTTPRECYKYVNIQEPAMDMKSITDRAAQTLLWTELFRGLAMTLSYLFREPATINYPFEKGPLSPRFRGEHALRRYPSGEERCIACKLCEAICPAQAITIEAEPRADGSRRTTRYDIDMTKCIYCGFCQEACPVDAIVEGPNFEFSTETHEELLYNKEKLLNNGDKWEAEIAANIQADYLYR
;
A
#
# COMPACT_ATOMS: atom_id res chain seq x y z
N MET A 1 -45.80 -7.01 25.75
CA MET A 1 -44.99 -5.81 25.41
C MET A 1 -43.56 -6.29 25.24
N SER A 2 -42.83 -5.88 24.19
CA SER A 2 -41.44 -6.33 24.02
C SER A 2 -40.63 -5.96 25.27
N ASP A 3 -39.81 -6.87 25.78
CA ASP A 3 -38.99 -6.66 27.00
C ASP A 3 -38.06 -5.43 26.88
N HIS A 4 -37.83 -4.95 25.65
CA HIS A 4 -36.96 -3.82 25.33
C HIS A 4 -37.71 -2.49 25.11
N ALA A 5 -39.04 -2.47 25.08
CA ALA A 5 -39.81 -1.25 24.82
C ALA A 5 -39.57 -0.16 25.89
N GLY A 6 -39.48 -0.56 27.16
CA GLY A 6 -39.16 0.35 28.27
C GLY A 6 -37.75 0.94 28.18
N LEU A 7 -36.78 0.13 27.73
CA LEU A 7 -35.39 0.57 27.50
C LEU A 7 -35.33 1.62 26.38
N VAL A 8 -35.92 1.33 25.22
CA VAL A 8 -35.94 2.25 24.08
C VAL A 8 -36.71 3.52 24.41
N GLY A 9 -37.82 3.41 25.15
CA GLY A 9 -38.59 4.56 25.63
C GLY A 9 -37.77 5.51 26.52
N ARG A 10 -36.97 4.97 27.44
CA ARG A 10 -36.08 5.76 28.31
C ARG A 10 -35.00 6.50 27.51
N LEU A 11 -34.32 5.81 26.60
CA LEU A 11 -33.30 6.43 25.72
C LEU A 11 -33.92 7.54 24.85
N ARG A 12 -35.12 7.30 24.32
CA ARG A 12 -35.85 8.29 23.52
C ARG A 12 -36.22 9.52 24.35
N ALA A 13 -36.64 9.34 25.60
CA ALA A 13 -36.93 10.45 26.51
C ALA A 13 -35.66 11.27 26.82
N ALA A 14 -34.52 10.62 27.06
CA ALA A 14 -33.24 11.29 27.28
C ALA A 14 -32.76 12.07 26.04
N TRP A 15 -32.96 11.52 24.84
CA TRP A 15 -32.67 12.25 23.60
C TRP A 15 -33.59 13.47 23.42
N LEU A 16 -34.90 13.31 23.66
CA LEU A 16 -35.90 14.39 23.55
C LEU A 16 -35.67 15.53 24.55
N SER A 17 -35.02 15.27 25.69
CA SER A 17 -34.64 16.33 26.64
C SER A 17 -33.53 17.24 26.09
N GLY A 18 -32.89 16.87 24.98
CA GLY A 18 -31.78 17.60 24.38
C GLY A 18 -30.43 17.40 25.06
N LYS A 19 -30.31 16.44 26.00
CA LYS A 19 -29.07 16.18 26.77
C LYS A 19 -27.85 15.94 25.89
N THR A 20 -28.04 15.28 24.74
CA THR A 20 -26.97 14.93 23.79
C THR A 20 -26.62 16.03 22.78
N ARG A 21 -27.34 17.16 22.78
CA ARG A 21 -27.15 18.24 21.79
C ARG A 21 -25.84 19.02 21.97
N PRO A 22 -25.43 19.43 23.19
CA PRO A 22 -24.22 20.24 23.40
C PRO A 22 -22.94 19.55 22.96
N LEU A 23 -21.97 20.33 22.46
CA LEU A 23 -20.65 19.84 22.06
C LEU A 23 -19.91 19.22 23.25
N GLU A 24 -19.99 19.87 24.41
CA GLU A 24 -19.31 19.50 25.64
C GLU A 24 -19.74 18.11 26.12
N TYR A 25 -21.04 17.82 26.03
CA TYR A 25 -21.57 16.50 26.37
C TYR A 25 -20.99 15.42 25.44
N ARG A 26 -21.02 15.65 24.12
CA ARG A 26 -20.50 14.68 23.14
C ARG A 26 -19.01 14.44 23.33
N THR A 27 -18.23 15.51 23.54
CA THR A 27 -16.80 15.42 23.83
C THR A 27 -16.54 14.60 25.11
N ALA A 28 -17.28 14.84 26.20
CA ALA A 28 -17.10 14.11 27.44
C ALA A 28 -17.40 12.59 27.30
N GLN A 29 -18.42 12.23 26.52
CA GLN A 29 -18.73 10.81 26.25
C GLN A 29 -17.66 10.15 25.36
N LEU A 30 -17.13 10.86 24.36
CA LEU A 30 -16.02 10.38 23.53
C LEU A 30 -14.74 10.21 24.36
N GLU A 31 -14.39 11.16 25.21
CA GLU A 31 -13.24 11.03 26.12
C GLU A 31 -13.41 9.87 27.11
N ALA A 32 -14.64 9.63 27.58
CA ALA A 32 -14.95 8.47 28.42
C ALA A 32 -14.75 7.14 27.68
N LEU A 33 -15.12 7.07 26.40
CA LEU A 33 -14.83 5.92 25.56
C LEU A 33 -13.32 5.73 25.34
N GLY A 34 -12.57 6.82 25.24
CA GLY A 34 -11.10 6.79 25.19
C GLY A 34 -10.49 6.22 26.48
N ARG A 35 -11.05 6.55 27.65
CA ARG A 35 -10.66 5.93 28.93
C ARG A 35 -11.00 4.45 28.99
N PHE A 36 -12.19 4.05 28.51
CA PHE A 36 -12.55 2.62 28.41
C PHE A 36 -11.51 1.84 27.61
N LEU A 37 -11.12 2.32 26.43
CA LEU A 37 -10.12 1.64 25.57
C LEU A 37 -8.74 1.52 26.23
N GLU A 38 -8.33 2.52 27.03
CA GLU A 38 -7.04 2.52 27.72
C GLU A 38 -7.08 1.61 28.97
N GLU A 39 -8.02 1.86 29.88
CA GLU A 39 -8.11 1.16 31.17
C GLU A 39 -8.52 -0.31 31.01
N LYS A 40 -9.26 -0.65 29.95
CA LYS A 40 -9.69 -2.01 29.63
C LYS A 40 -8.87 -2.69 28.55
N LYS A 41 -7.73 -2.12 28.15
CA LYS A 41 -6.84 -2.71 27.14
C LYS A 41 -6.48 -4.17 27.44
N GLN A 42 -6.04 -4.46 28.67
CA GLN A 42 -5.66 -5.82 29.05
C GLN A 42 -6.86 -6.78 29.05
N ASP A 43 -8.01 -6.34 29.57
CA ASP A 43 -9.25 -7.12 29.57
C ASP A 43 -9.72 -7.44 28.13
N ILE A 44 -9.54 -6.49 27.18
CA ILE A 44 -9.84 -6.68 25.75
C ILE A 44 -8.93 -7.75 25.12
N LEU A 45 -7.62 -7.68 25.40
CA LEU A 45 -6.65 -8.66 24.92
C LEU A 45 -6.99 -10.07 25.42
N GLU A 46 -7.34 -10.20 26.69
CA GLU A 46 -7.72 -11.48 27.29
C GLU A 46 -9.05 -12.01 26.73
N ALA A 47 -10.06 -11.16 26.60
CA ALA A 47 -11.36 -11.56 26.08
C ALA A 47 -11.28 -12.05 24.62
N THR A 48 -10.54 -11.34 23.78
CA THR A 48 -10.34 -11.71 22.37
C THR A 48 -9.47 -12.96 22.21
N ALA A 49 -8.48 -13.17 23.08
CA ALA A 49 -7.71 -14.41 23.15
C ALA A 49 -8.59 -15.60 23.57
N LEU A 50 -9.52 -15.43 24.51
CA LEU A 50 -10.45 -16.49 24.91
C LEU A 50 -11.47 -16.84 23.80
N ASP A 51 -11.93 -15.85 23.04
CA ASP A 51 -12.93 -16.07 21.99
C ASP A 51 -12.33 -16.72 20.73
N MET A 52 -11.18 -16.23 20.25
CA MET A 52 -10.59 -16.62 18.96
C MET A 52 -9.09 -16.93 19.01
N HIS A 53 -8.47 -16.95 20.19
CA HIS A 53 -7.01 -17.04 20.32
C HIS A 53 -6.29 -15.97 19.50
N LYS A 54 -6.87 -14.77 19.43
CA LYS A 54 -6.36 -13.69 18.60
C LYS A 54 -5.02 -13.20 19.17
N PRO A 55 -3.96 -13.08 18.35
CA PRO A 55 -2.68 -12.60 18.83
C PRO A 55 -2.79 -11.18 19.38
N SER A 56 -2.07 -10.89 20.47
CA SER A 56 -2.15 -9.59 21.15
C SER A 56 -1.79 -8.42 20.24
N PHE A 57 -0.80 -8.60 19.36
CA PHE A 57 -0.43 -7.58 18.37
C PHE A 57 -1.55 -7.35 17.33
N GLU A 58 -2.21 -8.40 16.85
CA GLU A 58 -3.34 -8.25 15.93
C GLU A 58 -4.50 -7.50 16.60
N VAL A 59 -4.78 -7.76 17.88
CA VAL A 59 -5.82 -7.07 18.66
C VAL A 59 -5.47 -5.60 18.82
N GLU A 60 -4.23 -5.28 19.20
CA GLU A 60 -3.78 -3.89 19.34
C GLU A 60 -3.97 -3.11 18.02
N LEU A 61 -3.59 -3.71 16.89
CA LEU A 61 -3.67 -3.09 15.58
C LEU A 61 -5.12 -2.96 15.08
N SER A 62 -5.90 -4.04 15.14
CA SER A 62 -7.20 -4.14 14.46
C SER A 62 -8.41 -3.76 15.32
N GLU A 63 -8.30 -3.86 16.64
CA GLU A 63 -9.36 -3.52 17.58
C GLU A 63 -9.12 -2.14 18.20
N ILE A 64 -7.98 -1.98 18.87
CA ILE A 64 -7.74 -0.84 19.77
C ILE A 64 -7.25 0.39 18.99
N SER A 65 -6.21 0.26 18.17
CA SER A 65 -5.57 1.38 17.46
C SER A 65 -6.51 2.04 16.45
N VAL A 66 -7.35 1.25 15.78
CA VAL A 66 -8.37 1.77 14.85
C VAL A 66 -9.41 2.61 15.61
N CYS A 67 -9.96 2.09 16.72
CA CYS A 67 -10.88 2.87 17.55
C CYS A 67 -10.25 4.16 18.08
N ARG A 68 -9.01 4.10 18.56
CA ARG A 68 -8.29 5.29 19.07
C ARG A 68 -8.07 6.33 17.97
N SER A 69 -7.69 5.88 16.78
CA SER A 69 -7.50 6.76 15.63
C SER A 69 -8.80 7.46 15.24
N GLU A 70 -9.92 6.72 15.17
CA GLU A 70 -11.24 7.28 14.86
C GLU A 70 -11.73 8.25 15.94
N LEU A 71 -11.51 7.92 17.21
CA LEU A 71 -11.87 8.74 18.36
C LEU A 71 -11.10 10.06 18.37
N ASN A 72 -9.78 10.00 18.15
CA ASN A 72 -8.93 11.19 18.04
C ASN A 72 -9.31 12.03 16.83
N HIS A 73 -9.56 11.41 15.68
CA HIS A 73 -10.01 12.12 14.49
C HIS A 73 -11.35 12.83 14.75
N THR A 74 -12.29 12.15 15.39
CA THR A 74 -13.60 12.70 15.75
C THR A 74 -13.45 13.88 16.71
N LEU A 75 -12.72 13.73 17.82
CA LEU A 75 -12.54 14.80 18.81
C LEU A 75 -11.88 16.05 18.22
N ASN A 76 -10.93 15.88 17.31
CA ASN A 76 -10.24 16.98 16.64
C ASN A 76 -11.14 17.74 15.66
N ASN A 77 -12.15 17.09 15.10
CA ASN A 77 -12.98 17.67 14.04
C ASN A 77 -14.44 17.96 14.46
N LEU A 78 -14.91 17.42 15.58
CA LEU A 78 -16.31 17.49 16.02
C LEU A 78 -16.87 18.91 16.05
N GLY A 79 -16.13 19.84 16.65
CA GLY A 79 -16.53 21.24 16.74
C GLY A 79 -16.65 21.94 15.38
N ALA A 80 -15.92 21.49 14.35
CA ALA A 80 -16.08 21.96 12.99
C ALA A 80 -17.26 21.26 12.29
N TRP A 81 -17.41 19.95 12.48
CA TRP A 81 -18.47 19.16 11.86
C TRP A 81 -19.88 19.55 12.29
N MET A 82 -20.04 20.04 13.52
CA MET A 82 -21.31 20.52 14.10
C MET A 82 -21.75 21.90 13.59
N LYS A 83 -20.88 22.67 12.91
CA LYS A 83 -21.22 23.99 12.39
C LYS A 83 -22.12 23.88 11.16
N ASP A 84 -23.01 24.86 11.00
CA ASP A 84 -23.79 25.03 9.78
C ASP A 84 -22.85 25.26 8.58
N LYS A 85 -23.12 24.57 7.48
CA LYS A 85 -22.38 24.73 6.23
C LYS A 85 -23.18 25.62 5.29
N ASN A 86 -22.74 26.85 5.08
CA ASN A 86 -23.31 27.75 4.08
C ASN A 86 -23.18 27.14 2.67
N VAL A 87 -24.19 27.35 1.84
CA VAL A 87 -24.23 26.82 0.47
C VAL A 87 -24.33 27.93 -0.56
N ASP A 88 -23.96 27.60 -1.80
CA ASP A 88 -24.11 28.50 -2.93
C ASP A 88 -25.59 28.81 -3.17
N LYS A 89 -25.87 30.08 -3.42
CA LYS A 89 -27.24 30.61 -3.64
C LYS A 89 -27.45 30.91 -5.12
N ASN A 90 -28.68 30.71 -5.58
CA ASN A 90 -29.07 31.14 -6.92
C ASN A 90 -29.56 32.60 -6.91
N TRP A 91 -29.85 33.16 -8.08
CA TRP A 91 -30.29 34.55 -8.22
C TRP A 91 -31.55 34.87 -7.41
N ALA A 92 -32.52 33.94 -7.37
CA ALA A 92 -33.77 34.13 -6.65
C ALA A 92 -33.58 34.17 -5.13
N THR A 93 -32.56 33.49 -4.60
CA THR A 93 -32.29 33.35 -3.16
C THR A 93 -31.14 34.22 -2.67
N LYS A 94 -30.68 35.18 -3.49
CA LYS A 94 -29.43 35.92 -3.22
C LYS A 94 -29.45 36.71 -1.90
N LEU A 95 -30.61 37.23 -1.50
CA LEU A 95 -30.80 37.97 -0.25
C LEU A 95 -31.11 37.07 0.96
N ASP A 96 -31.33 35.77 0.74
CA ASP A 96 -31.69 34.83 1.81
C ASP A 96 -30.43 34.26 2.49
N SER A 97 -30.63 33.62 3.65
CA SER A 97 -29.64 32.74 4.27
C SER A 97 -29.91 31.30 3.85
N ALA A 98 -28.89 30.62 3.32
CA ALA A 98 -28.98 29.23 2.89
C ALA A 98 -27.81 28.44 3.48
N PHE A 99 -28.12 27.42 4.28
CA PHE A 99 -27.13 26.57 4.93
C PHE A 99 -27.66 25.16 5.14
N ILE A 100 -26.75 24.21 5.32
CA ILE A 100 -27.01 22.83 5.72
C ILE A 100 -26.66 22.69 7.20
N ARG A 101 -27.65 22.34 8.01
CA ARG A 101 -27.48 21.94 9.41
C ARG A 101 -27.60 20.43 9.54
N LYS A 102 -26.70 19.81 10.29
CA LYS A 102 -26.74 18.37 10.61
C LYS A 102 -27.39 18.22 11.99
N ASP A 103 -28.46 17.43 12.08
CA ASP A 103 -29.16 17.14 13.34
C ASP A 103 -29.07 15.62 13.63
N PRO A 104 -28.98 15.18 14.91
CA PRO A 104 -29.03 13.75 15.25
C PRO A 104 -30.33 13.09 14.77
N TYR A 105 -30.24 11.81 14.44
CA TYR A 105 -31.40 10.99 14.08
C TYR A 105 -32.32 10.74 15.28
N GLY A 106 -31.77 10.41 16.45
CA GLY A 106 -32.54 9.99 17.61
C GLY A 106 -31.90 8.88 18.41
N VAL A 107 -32.61 7.75 18.50
CA VAL A 107 -32.13 6.51 19.10
C VAL A 107 -31.62 5.58 17.99
N VAL A 108 -30.33 5.26 18.05
CA VAL A 108 -29.62 4.42 17.08
C VAL A 108 -29.45 3.02 17.65
N LEU A 109 -29.69 1.99 16.84
CA LEU A 109 -29.31 0.61 17.17
C LEU A 109 -28.03 0.24 16.41
N ILE A 110 -27.03 -0.27 17.11
CA ILE A 110 -25.79 -0.79 16.52
C ILE A 110 -25.69 -2.27 16.85
N ILE A 111 -25.66 -3.12 15.82
CA ILE A 111 -25.50 -4.57 15.94
C ILE A 111 -24.11 -4.94 15.43
N GLY A 112 -23.23 -5.33 16.36
CA GLY A 112 -21.84 -5.68 16.09
C GLY A 112 -21.66 -7.16 15.71
N PRO A 113 -20.68 -7.49 14.84
CA PRO A 113 -20.33 -8.86 14.50
C PRO A 113 -19.29 -9.41 15.51
N TRP A 114 -18.87 -10.66 15.32
CA TRP A 114 -17.99 -11.37 16.25
C TRP A 114 -16.50 -11.37 15.89
N ASN A 115 -16.15 -11.05 14.64
CA ASN A 115 -14.79 -11.25 14.13
C ASN A 115 -13.81 -10.11 14.51
N TYR A 116 -14.35 -8.89 14.61
CA TYR A 116 -13.68 -7.76 15.25
C TYR A 116 -14.62 -7.10 16.27
N PRO A 117 -14.90 -7.80 17.39
CA PRO A 117 -16.06 -7.52 18.23
C PRO A 117 -15.95 -6.21 19.03
N VAL A 118 -14.76 -5.62 19.12
CA VAL A 118 -14.55 -4.31 19.75
C VAL A 118 -14.63 -3.23 18.68
N ASN A 119 -13.81 -3.29 17.63
CA ASN A 119 -13.76 -2.27 16.58
C ASN A 119 -15.11 -2.08 15.89
N LEU A 120 -15.71 -3.17 15.39
CA LEU A 120 -16.96 -3.09 14.61
C LEU A 120 -18.19 -2.76 15.46
N LEU A 121 -18.04 -2.63 16.78
CA LEU A 121 -19.05 -2.12 17.68
C LEU A 121 -18.77 -0.66 18.06
N LEU A 122 -17.51 -0.33 18.39
CA LEU A 122 -17.14 0.97 18.96
C LEU A 122 -16.89 2.05 17.91
N VAL A 123 -16.38 1.74 16.71
CA VAL A 123 -16.24 2.73 15.64
C VAL A 123 -17.60 3.31 15.22
N PRO A 124 -18.65 2.50 14.96
CA PRO A 124 -19.98 3.04 14.73
C PRO A 124 -20.54 3.83 15.93
N LEU A 125 -20.22 3.42 17.16
CA LEU A 125 -20.62 4.15 18.38
C LEU A 125 -19.98 5.54 18.46
N ILE A 126 -18.70 5.67 18.12
CA ILE A 126 -18.00 6.97 18.06
C ILE A 126 -18.75 7.93 17.13
N GLY A 127 -19.10 7.47 15.93
CA GLY A 127 -19.90 8.26 14.98
C GLY A 127 -21.29 8.62 15.51
N ALA A 128 -21.97 7.69 16.18
CA ALA A 128 -23.30 7.92 16.74
C ALA A 128 -23.30 8.94 17.90
N ILE A 129 -22.30 8.88 18.80
CA ILE A 129 -22.06 9.86 19.87
C ILE A 129 -21.74 11.23 19.27
N ALA A 130 -20.83 11.28 18.30
CA ALA A 130 -20.42 12.52 17.63
C ALA A 130 -21.61 13.21 16.94
N ALA A 131 -22.52 12.44 16.37
CA ALA A 131 -23.75 12.96 15.77
C ALA A 131 -24.80 13.41 16.81
N GLY A 132 -24.68 13.02 18.07
CA GLY A 132 -25.56 13.44 19.18
C GLY A 132 -26.75 12.51 19.41
N ASN A 133 -26.61 11.23 19.10
CA ASN A 133 -27.67 10.24 19.28
C ASN A 133 -27.60 9.55 20.65
N CYS A 134 -28.72 8.99 21.08
CA CYS A 134 -28.71 7.91 22.09
C CYS A 134 -28.53 6.56 21.37
N VAL A 135 -27.92 5.58 22.01
CA VAL A 135 -27.51 4.34 21.33
C VAL A 135 -27.85 3.09 22.15
N VAL A 136 -28.39 2.09 21.46
CA VAL A 136 -28.44 0.69 21.91
C VAL A 136 -27.36 -0.09 21.18
N LEU A 137 -26.46 -0.70 21.93
CA LEU A 137 -25.39 -1.57 21.45
C LEU A 137 -25.81 -3.02 21.63
N LYS A 138 -25.74 -3.80 20.55
CA LYS A 138 -25.96 -5.24 20.55
C LYS A 138 -24.65 -5.93 20.12
N PRO A 139 -23.75 -6.27 21.06
CA PRO A 139 -22.59 -7.12 20.79
C PRO A 139 -22.99 -8.51 20.29
N SER A 140 -22.08 -9.23 19.61
CA SER A 140 -22.35 -10.59 19.14
C SER A 140 -22.19 -11.62 20.26
N GLU A 141 -23.18 -12.51 20.37
CA GLU A 141 -23.23 -13.64 21.30
C GLU A 141 -22.23 -14.76 20.97
N ILE A 142 -21.59 -14.68 19.80
CA ILE A 142 -20.57 -15.63 19.35
C ILE A 142 -19.23 -15.31 20.03
N SER A 143 -18.89 -14.04 20.18
CA SER A 143 -17.71 -13.54 20.94
C SER A 143 -18.09 -13.28 22.39
N ARG A 144 -18.35 -14.35 23.15
CA ARG A 144 -18.99 -14.31 24.48
C ARG A 144 -18.17 -13.53 25.51
N ASN A 145 -16.85 -13.63 25.48
CA ASN A 145 -16.02 -12.96 26.47
C ASN A 145 -15.99 -11.46 26.22
N VAL A 146 -15.90 -11.05 24.95
CA VAL A 146 -15.99 -9.62 24.59
C VAL A 146 -17.40 -9.07 24.82
N GLU A 147 -18.45 -9.84 24.51
CA GLU A 147 -19.83 -9.48 24.82
C GLU A 147 -20.01 -9.16 26.31
N ARG A 148 -19.55 -10.07 27.18
CA ARG A 148 -19.59 -9.90 28.64
C ARG A 148 -18.80 -8.67 29.08
N LEU A 149 -17.57 -8.51 28.59
CA LEU A 149 -16.72 -7.37 28.94
C LEU A 149 -17.41 -6.04 28.60
N VAL A 150 -17.96 -5.92 27.40
CA VAL A 150 -18.66 -4.70 26.96
C VAL A 150 -19.92 -4.47 27.80
N ALA A 151 -20.72 -5.51 28.06
CA ALA A 151 -21.94 -5.39 28.84
C ALA A 151 -21.68 -4.98 30.31
N GLU A 152 -20.61 -5.46 30.92
CA GLU A 152 -20.29 -5.20 32.32
C GLU A 152 -19.50 -3.89 32.52
N ALA A 153 -18.52 -3.61 31.65
CA ALA A 153 -17.59 -2.50 31.86
C ALA A 153 -18.03 -1.21 31.16
N LEU A 154 -18.52 -1.24 29.93
CA LEU A 154 -18.84 -0.03 29.16
C LEU A 154 -19.86 0.90 29.86
N PRO A 155 -20.91 0.39 30.53
CA PRO A 155 -21.85 1.23 31.27
C PRO A 155 -21.24 2.01 32.45
N CYS A 156 -20.02 1.67 32.91
CA CYS A 156 -19.31 2.43 33.94
C CYS A 156 -18.63 3.69 33.39
N TYR A 157 -18.48 3.80 32.07
CA TYR A 157 -17.82 4.93 31.41
C TYR A 157 -18.83 5.88 30.74
N LEU A 158 -19.88 5.32 30.13
CA LEU A 158 -20.87 6.09 29.38
C LEU A 158 -22.12 6.40 30.20
N ASP A 159 -22.82 7.45 29.79
CA ASP A 159 -24.10 7.87 30.39
C ASP A 159 -25.19 6.81 30.18
N LYS A 160 -25.58 6.13 31.27
CA LYS A 160 -26.56 5.03 31.27
C LYS A 160 -27.97 5.45 30.83
N ASP A 161 -28.26 6.75 30.80
CA ASP A 161 -29.54 7.27 30.29
C ASP A 161 -29.55 7.43 28.77
N CYS A 162 -28.37 7.47 28.13
CA CYS A 162 -28.22 7.71 26.69
C CYS A 162 -27.57 6.52 25.94
N PHE A 163 -26.90 5.61 26.65
CA PHE A 163 -26.22 4.46 26.08
C PHE A 163 -26.58 3.19 26.85
N ALA A 164 -26.94 2.15 26.13
CA ALA A 164 -27.27 0.85 26.72
C ALA A 164 -26.66 -0.30 25.91
N VAL A 165 -26.25 -1.35 26.60
CA VAL A 165 -25.79 -2.60 25.99
C VAL A 165 -26.88 -3.65 26.20
N VAL A 166 -27.25 -4.37 25.14
CA VAL A 166 -28.21 -5.47 25.16
C VAL A 166 -27.50 -6.73 24.68
N THR A 167 -27.30 -7.67 25.59
CA THR A 167 -26.83 -9.03 25.26
C THR A 167 -28.03 -9.85 24.82
N ALA A 168 -27.94 -10.46 23.65
CA ALA A 168 -29.10 -11.04 22.97
C ALA A 168 -28.67 -12.12 21.98
N GLY A 169 -29.37 -13.25 21.94
CA GLY A 169 -29.28 -14.21 20.85
C GLY A 169 -30.10 -13.77 19.64
N VAL A 170 -30.36 -14.71 18.71
CA VAL A 170 -31.16 -14.44 17.51
C VAL A 170 -32.61 -14.05 17.84
N GLU A 171 -33.25 -14.78 18.78
CA GLU A 171 -34.64 -14.54 19.17
C GLU A 171 -34.81 -13.20 19.89
N GLU A 172 -33.92 -12.87 20.83
CA GLU A 172 -33.90 -11.58 21.52
C GLU A 172 -33.62 -10.43 20.55
N THR A 173 -32.71 -10.61 19.59
CA THR A 173 -32.41 -9.58 18.58
C THR A 173 -33.62 -9.33 17.69
N THR A 174 -34.39 -10.37 17.37
CA THR A 174 -35.63 -10.23 16.60
C THR A 174 -36.67 -9.41 17.37
N ARG A 175 -36.84 -9.68 18.68
CA ARG A 175 -37.70 -8.88 19.56
C ARG A 175 -37.19 -7.44 19.74
N LEU A 176 -35.88 -7.24 19.80
CA LEU A 176 -35.27 -5.90 19.86
C LEU A 176 -35.62 -5.08 18.61
N LEU A 177 -35.53 -5.68 17.42
CA LEU A 177 -35.83 -5.06 16.13
C LEU A 177 -37.32 -4.70 15.93
N GLU A 178 -38.23 -5.19 16.78
CA GLU A 178 -39.64 -4.77 16.75
C GLU A 178 -39.82 -3.32 17.24
N ASN A 179 -38.87 -2.79 18.01
CA ASN A 179 -38.93 -1.45 18.57
C ASN A 179 -38.55 -0.40 17.52
N LYS A 180 -39.10 0.81 17.66
CA LYS A 180 -38.80 1.93 16.77
C LYS A 180 -37.42 2.54 17.10
N PHE A 181 -36.49 2.39 16.17
CA PHE A 181 -35.23 3.13 16.13
C PHE A 181 -35.27 4.22 15.05
N ASP A 182 -34.49 5.27 15.22
CA ASP A 182 -34.38 6.35 14.24
C ASP A 182 -33.24 6.09 13.24
N TYR A 183 -32.36 5.12 13.55
CA TYR A 183 -31.34 4.58 12.65
C TYR A 183 -30.91 3.18 13.10
N ILE A 184 -30.59 2.28 12.16
CA ILE A 184 -30.01 0.96 12.48
C ILE A 184 -28.70 0.77 11.72
N PHE A 185 -27.63 0.48 12.44
CA PHE A 185 -26.32 0.10 11.90
C PHE A 185 -26.11 -1.39 12.16
N PHE A 186 -25.90 -2.17 11.10
CA PHE A 186 -25.69 -3.61 11.19
C PHE A 186 -24.46 -4.02 10.39
N THR A 187 -23.58 -4.80 11.02
CA THR A 187 -22.48 -5.48 10.34
C THR A 187 -22.67 -6.99 10.44
N GLY A 188 -22.61 -7.70 9.31
CA GLY A 188 -22.73 -9.16 9.33
C GLY A 188 -23.00 -9.78 7.96
N SER A 189 -23.79 -10.85 7.95
CA SER A 189 -24.06 -11.60 6.72
C SER A 189 -25.21 -11.00 5.89
N PRO A 190 -25.21 -11.16 4.56
CA PRO A 190 -26.29 -10.68 3.70
C PRO A 190 -27.67 -11.25 4.06
N SER A 191 -27.75 -12.50 4.51
CA SER A 191 -29.01 -13.13 4.92
C SER A 191 -29.64 -12.42 6.12
N VAL A 192 -28.84 -12.10 7.14
CA VAL A 192 -29.30 -11.36 8.32
C VAL A 192 -29.54 -9.89 8.00
N GLY A 193 -28.74 -9.29 7.12
CA GLY A 193 -28.95 -7.91 6.64
C GLY A 193 -30.34 -7.70 6.03
N ARG A 194 -30.84 -8.68 5.26
CA ARG A 194 -32.22 -8.65 4.73
C ARG A 194 -33.28 -8.70 5.84
N ILE A 195 -33.05 -9.46 6.90
CA ILE A 195 -33.96 -9.53 8.06
C ILE A 195 -33.99 -8.18 8.78
N VAL A 196 -32.82 -7.59 9.04
CA VAL A 196 -32.69 -6.26 9.66
C VAL A 196 -33.40 -5.19 8.83
N MET A 197 -33.16 -5.16 7.52
CA MET A 197 -33.82 -4.21 6.61
C MET A 197 -35.34 -4.41 6.58
N SER A 198 -35.82 -5.67 6.61
CA SER A 198 -37.25 -5.97 6.65
C SER A 198 -37.91 -5.50 7.95
N ALA A 199 -37.21 -5.60 9.09
CA ALA A 199 -37.69 -5.07 10.35
C ALA A 199 -37.70 -3.52 10.34
N ALA A 200 -36.63 -2.90 9.83
CA ALA A 200 -36.50 -1.45 9.69
C ALA A 200 -37.62 -0.84 8.83
N ALA A 201 -38.02 -1.54 7.76
CA ALA A 201 -39.08 -1.09 6.86
C ALA A 201 -40.43 -0.88 7.56
N LYS A 202 -40.73 -1.62 8.64
CA LYS A 202 -41.97 -1.45 9.43
C LYS A 202 -42.08 -0.06 10.07
N HIS A 203 -40.95 0.59 10.32
CA HIS A 203 -40.86 1.90 10.97
C HIS A 203 -40.31 3.00 10.05
N LEU A 204 -40.04 2.67 8.78
CA LEU A 204 -39.32 3.52 7.81
C LEU A 204 -37.96 3.98 8.34
N THR A 205 -37.29 3.12 9.10
CA THR A 205 -36.00 3.43 9.71
C THR A 205 -34.88 3.31 8.67
N PRO A 206 -34.03 4.34 8.47
CA PRO A 206 -32.84 4.22 7.63
C PRO A 206 -31.85 3.21 8.22
N VAL A 207 -31.12 2.54 7.33
CA VAL A 207 -30.16 1.49 7.71
C VAL A 207 -28.79 1.71 7.06
N THR A 208 -27.73 1.33 7.78
CA THR A 208 -26.42 1.00 7.21
C THR A 208 -26.17 -0.49 7.39
N LEU A 209 -25.84 -1.16 6.28
CA LEU A 209 -25.60 -2.59 6.22
C LEU A 209 -24.17 -2.82 5.72
N GLU A 210 -23.26 -3.13 6.64
CA GLU A 210 -21.89 -3.54 6.34
C GLU A 210 -21.85 -5.06 6.18
N LEU A 211 -21.88 -5.52 4.93
CA LEU A 211 -22.04 -6.93 4.59
C LEU A 211 -20.79 -7.50 3.94
N GLY A 212 -20.60 -8.81 4.10
CA GLY A 212 -19.52 -9.56 3.46
C GLY A 212 -19.76 -9.87 1.97
N GLY A 213 -18.82 -10.62 1.40
CA GLY A 213 -18.83 -11.05 0.00
C GLY A 213 -17.50 -11.70 -0.37
N LYS A 214 -17.37 -12.18 -1.61
CA LYS A 214 -16.12 -12.79 -2.08
C LYS A 214 -15.24 -11.73 -2.74
N ASN A 215 -14.26 -11.20 -2.00
CA ASN A 215 -13.35 -10.17 -2.51
C ASN A 215 -12.34 -10.76 -3.50
N PRO A 216 -12.41 -10.42 -4.80
CA PRO A 216 -11.43 -10.87 -5.77
C PRO A 216 -10.08 -10.21 -5.54
N CYS A 217 -9.02 -10.96 -5.80
CA CYS A 217 -7.67 -10.44 -5.96
C CYS A 217 -7.09 -10.82 -7.32
N TYR A 218 -7.01 -9.87 -8.24
CA TYR A 218 -6.36 -10.10 -9.53
C TYR A 218 -4.85 -9.85 -9.42
N VAL A 219 -4.04 -10.78 -9.95
CA VAL A 219 -2.59 -10.70 -9.93
C VAL A 219 -2.03 -10.82 -11.35
N SER A 220 -1.45 -9.74 -11.84
CA SER A 220 -0.80 -9.65 -13.17
C SER A 220 0.55 -10.35 -13.17
N ASP A 221 0.99 -10.86 -14.33
CA ASP A 221 2.31 -11.47 -14.49
C ASP A 221 3.50 -10.53 -14.24
N THR A 222 3.28 -9.22 -14.31
CA THR A 222 4.31 -8.17 -14.32
C THR A 222 4.77 -7.70 -12.93
N CYS A 223 4.20 -8.25 -11.86
CA CYS A 223 4.46 -7.80 -10.50
C CYS A 223 5.58 -8.60 -9.80
N ASN A 224 6.15 -8.00 -8.74
CA ASN A 224 7.10 -8.69 -7.87
C ASN A 224 6.34 -9.73 -7.04
N VAL A 225 6.54 -11.00 -7.39
CA VAL A 225 5.85 -12.16 -6.81
C VAL A 225 6.06 -12.27 -5.30
N GLN A 226 7.25 -11.92 -4.80
CA GLN A 226 7.59 -12.00 -3.38
C GLN A 226 6.81 -10.97 -2.54
N ASN A 227 6.65 -9.75 -3.05
CA ASN A 227 5.84 -8.73 -2.39
C ASN A 227 4.35 -9.10 -2.41
N VAL A 228 3.89 -9.64 -3.54
CA VAL A 228 2.50 -10.08 -3.69
C VAL A 228 2.18 -11.21 -2.71
N ALA A 229 3.05 -12.22 -2.62
CA ALA A 229 2.89 -13.34 -1.71
C ALA A 229 2.81 -12.89 -0.24
N ARG A 230 3.71 -12.01 0.21
CA ARG A 230 3.70 -11.47 1.58
C ARG A 230 2.42 -10.71 1.88
N ARG A 231 2.00 -9.80 0.98
CA ARG A 231 0.79 -8.99 1.16
C ARG A 231 -0.49 -9.82 1.10
N LEU A 232 -0.55 -10.82 0.22
CA LEU A 232 -1.66 -11.77 0.15
C LEU A 232 -1.73 -12.66 1.38
N ALA A 233 -0.60 -13.22 1.81
CA ALA A 233 -0.54 -14.07 3.00
C ALA A 233 -0.97 -13.30 4.24
N TRP A 234 -0.46 -12.08 4.44
CA TRP A 234 -0.90 -11.22 5.54
C TRP A 234 -2.41 -10.92 5.43
N GLY A 235 -2.88 -10.42 4.28
CA GLY A 235 -4.29 -10.08 4.10
C GLY A 235 -5.26 -11.25 4.28
N ARG A 236 -4.88 -12.46 3.82
CA ARG A 236 -5.74 -13.65 3.92
C ARG A 236 -5.71 -14.28 5.30
N PHE A 237 -4.54 -14.36 5.92
CA PHE A 237 -4.37 -15.19 7.12
C PHE A 237 -4.44 -14.38 8.42
N PHE A 238 -4.43 -13.04 8.35
CA PHE A 238 -4.75 -12.17 9.48
C PHE A 238 -6.12 -12.53 10.09
N ASN A 239 -6.17 -12.68 11.42
CA ASN A 239 -7.34 -13.18 12.16
C ASN A 239 -7.86 -14.56 11.64
N ALA A 240 -6.95 -15.41 11.16
CA ALA A 240 -7.25 -16.68 10.48
C ALA A 240 -8.24 -16.51 9.30
N GLY A 241 -8.20 -15.39 8.59
CA GLY A 241 -9.05 -15.11 7.43
C GLY A 241 -10.52 -14.84 7.73
N GLN A 242 -10.86 -14.61 9.00
CA GLN A 242 -12.21 -14.22 9.44
C GLN A 242 -12.40 -12.70 9.30
N THR A 243 -12.21 -12.18 8.08
CA THR A 243 -12.19 -10.74 7.78
C THR A 243 -13.01 -10.45 6.54
N CYS A 244 -13.99 -9.55 6.65
CA CYS A 244 -14.91 -9.21 5.56
C CYS A 244 -14.22 -8.59 4.33
N VAL A 245 -13.03 -7.99 4.52
CA VAL A 245 -12.19 -7.46 3.45
C VAL A 245 -10.98 -8.34 3.13
N ALA A 246 -10.86 -9.56 3.68
CA ALA A 246 -9.77 -10.45 3.28
C ALA A 246 -9.87 -10.76 1.77
N PRO A 247 -8.74 -10.87 1.05
CA PRO A 247 -8.75 -11.42 -0.31
C PRO A 247 -9.33 -12.83 -0.24
N ASP A 248 -10.46 -13.04 -0.90
CA ASP A 248 -11.22 -14.28 -0.78
C ASP A 248 -10.77 -15.33 -1.79
N TYR A 249 -10.38 -14.90 -2.99
CA TYR A 249 -9.79 -15.75 -4.01
C TYR A 249 -8.83 -14.95 -4.89
N VAL A 250 -7.87 -15.65 -5.50
CA VAL A 250 -6.92 -15.07 -6.45
C VAL A 250 -7.31 -15.43 -7.88
N LEU A 251 -7.26 -14.46 -8.78
CA LEU A 251 -7.34 -14.62 -10.22
C LEU A 251 -5.97 -14.30 -10.83
N CYS A 252 -5.34 -15.25 -11.52
CA CYS A 252 -4.07 -15.02 -12.19
C CYS A 252 -3.87 -15.96 -13.39
N SER A 253 -2.83 -15.75 -14.19
CA SER A 253 -2.42 -16.72 -15.21
C SER A 253 -1.87 -18.00 -14.59
N VAL A 254 -1.71 -19.05 -15.41
CA VAL A 254 -1.08 -20.31 -15.00
C VAL A 254 0.38 -20.05 -14.60
N GLU A 255 1.10 -19.24 -15.38
CA GLU A 255 2.49 -18.88 -15.16
C GLU A 255 2.67 -18.11 -13.86
N MET A 256 1.76 -17.18 -13.54
CA MET A 256 1.79 -16.47 -12.26
C MET A 256 1.48 -17.39 -11.09
N ARG A 257 0.53 -18.33 -11.23
CA ARG A 257 0.22 -19.32 -10.19
C ARG A 257 1.45 -20.15 -9.81
N GLU A 258 2.18 -20.67 -10.80
CA GLU A 258 3.37 -21.48 -10.55
C GLU A 258 4.48 -20.69 -9.86
N ARG A 259 4.64 -19.40 -10.18
CA ARG A 259 5.59 -18.52 -9.49
C ARG A 259 5.14 -18.14 -8.08
N LEU A 260 3.84 -17.92 -7.89
CA LEU A 260 3.27 -17.46 -6.63
C LEU A 260 3.30 -18.56 -5.55
N MET A 261 3.18 -19.83 -5.94
CA MET A 261 3.11 -20.96 -5.02
C MET A 261 4.32 -21.08 -4.07
N PRO A 262 5.59 -21.11 -4.54
CA PRO A 262 6.74 -21.16 -3.65
C PRO A 262 6.84 -19.90 -2.77
N ALA A 263 6.56 -18.72 -3.33
CA ALA A 263 6.60 -17.46 -2.58
C ALA A 263 5.54 -17.39 -1.47
N LEU A 264 4.33 -17.91 -1.70
CA LEU A 264 3.30 -18.03 -0.67
C LEU A 264 3.73 -18.99 0.44
N ARG A 265 4.32 -20.13 0.09
CA ARG A 265 4.84 -21.08 1.08
C ARG A 265 5.92 -20.43 1.95
N GLU A 266 6.84 -19.70 1.33
CA GLU A 266 7.89 -18.95 2.02
C GLU A 266 7.28 -17.90 2.95
N ALA A 267 6.37 -17.06 2.47
CA ALA A 267 5.72 -16.01 3.27
C ALA A 267 4.92 -16.58 4.46
N ILE A 268 4.17 -17.67 4.26
CA ILE A 268 3.44 -18.35 5.35
C ILE A 268 4.41 -18.88 6.40
N THR A 269 5.52 -19.49 5.97
CA THR A 269 6.55 -20.03 6.87
C THR A 269 7.29 -18.91 7.60
N GLU A 270 7.55 -17.79 6.93
CA GLU A 270 8.15 -16.59 7.54
C GLU A 270 7.26 -16.02 8.66
N PHE A 271 5.94 -15.97 8.45
CA PHE A 271 5.01 -15.38 9.41
C PHE A 271 4.66 -16.32 10.57
N TYR A 272 4.45 -17.60 10.30
CA TYR A 272 3.89 -18.53 11.28
C TYR A 272 4.83 -19.70 11.62
N GLY A 273 6.04 -19.72 11.06
CA GLY A 273 6.97 -20.82 11.20
C GLY A 273 6.58 -22.06 10.38
N PRO A 274 7.37 -23.15 10.49
CA PRO A 274 7.14 -24.38 9.74
C PRO A 274 5.89 -25.15 10.21
N GLU A 275 5.43 -24.88 11.43
CA GLU A 275 4.20 -25.45 12.00
C GLU A 275 3.28 -24.32 12.52
N PRO A 276 2.43 -23.74 11.66
CA PRO A 276 1.58 -22.60 12.02
C PRO A 276 0.64 -22.85 13.19
N ARG A 277 0.35 -24.12 13.50
CA ARG A 277 -0.45 -24.51 14.68
C ARG A 277 0.15 -23.97 15.98
N ASN A 278 1.48 -23.99 16.11
CA ASN A 278 2.20 -23.59 17.31
C ASN A 278 2.59 -22.11 17.29
N SER A 279 2.27 -21.38 16.22
CA SER A 279 2.55 -19.95 16.15
C SER A 279 1.69 -19.18 17.16
N PRO A 280 2.29 -18.31 17.99
CA PRO A 280 1.53 -17.39 18.84
C PRO A 280 0.80 -16.31 18.02
N ASP A 281 1.16 -16.15 16.75
CA ASP A 281 0.65 -15.11 15.85
C ASP A 281 -0.48 -15.63 14.93
N PHE A 282 -1.00 -16.84 15.17
CA PHE A 282 -2.07 -17.41 14.36
C PHE A 282 -3.35 -17.70 15.16
N ALA A 283 -4.44 -17.01 14.79
CA ALA A 283 -5.74 -17.14 15.44
C ALA A 283 -6.42 -18.51 15.21
N ARG A 284 -7.58 -18.71 15.85
CA ARG A 284 -8.45 -19.89 15.71
C ARG A 284 -9.83 -19.50 15.18
N ILE A 285 -10.53 -20.47 14.61
CA ILE A 285 -11.91 -20.27 14.16
C ILE A 285 -12.82 -20.07 15.38
N VAL A 286 -13.68 -19.06 15.32
CA VAL A 286 -14.48 -18.57 16.47
C VAL A 286 -15.39 -19.61 17.13
N GLY A 287 -15.79 -20.67 16.40
CA GLY A 287 -16.79 -21.62 16.87
C GLY A 287 -16.91 -22.87 16.00
N ASP A 288 -17.50 -23.92 16.56
CA ASP A 288 -17.56 -25.25 15.92
C ASP A 288 -18.35 -25.23 14.61
N LYS A 289 -19.44 -24.46 14.55
CA LYS A 289 -20.24 -24.29 13.33
C LYS A 289 -19.41 -23.69 12.19
N GLN A 290 -18.65 -22.63 12.49
CA GLN A 290 -17.78 -21.96 11.54
C GLN A 290 -16.62 -22.88 11.14
N PHE A 291 -16.04 -23.60 12.09
CA PHE A 291 -14.97 -24.56 11.85
C PHE A 291 -15.41 -25.65 10.87
N GLN A 292 -16.55 -26.31 11.13
CA GLN A 292 -17.07 -27.36 10.26
C GLN A 292 -17.40 -26.84 8.86
N ARG A 293 -17.96 -25.62 8.76
CA ARG A 293 -18.23 -24.99 7.46
C ARG A 293 -16.94 -24.77 6.67
N VAL A 294 -15.92 -24.15 7.26
CA VAL A 294 -14.65 -23.85 6.57
C VAL A 294 -13.89 -25.15 6.24
N ARG A 295 -13.88 -26.12 7.16
CA ARG A 295 -13.29 -27.45 6.93
C ARG A 295 -13.93 -28.15 5.73
N ALA A 296 -15.24 -28.06 5.57
CA ALA A 296 -15.94 -28.64 4.42
C ALA A 296 -15.50 -28.03 3.08
N LEU A 297 -15.02 -26.78 3.06
CA LEU A 297 -14.51 -26.14 1.84
C LEU A 297 -13.17 -26.73 1.38
N LEU A 298 -12.41 -27.38 2.25
CA LEU A 298 -11.10 -27.96 1.94
C LEU A 298 -11.16 -29.11 0.93
N SER A 299 -12.34 -29.71 0.73
CA SER A 299 -12.55 -30.70 -0.33
C SER A 299 -12.72 -30.09 -1.72
N SER A 300 -12.66 -28.76 -1.84
CA SER A 300 -12.73 -28.05 -3.12
C SER A 300 -11.34 -28.01 -3.76
N GLY A 301 -11.22 -28.44 -5.02
CA GLY A 301 -9.94 -28.49 -5.72
C GLY A 301 -8.87 -29.33 -5.04
N ARG A 302 -7.60 -28.96 -5.24
CA ARG A 302 -6.42 -29.64 -4.69
C ARG A 302 -5.70 -28.76 -3.68
N VAL A 303 -5.39 -29.32 -2.51
CA VAL A 303 -4.59 -28.66 -1.48
C VAL A 303 -3.12 -28.58 -1.92
N ALA A 304 -2.61 -27.37 -2.17
CA ALA A 304 -1.22 -27.14 -2.53
C ALA A 304 -0.33 -26.77 -1.32
N ILE A 305 -0.90 -26.04 -0.36
CA ILE A 305 -0.25 -25.62 0.90
C ILE A 305 -1.25 -25.85 2.02
N GLY A 306 -0.80 -26.33 3.19
CA GLY A 306 -1.65 -26.49 4.37
C GLY A 306 -2.58 -27.71 4.30
N GLY A 307 -3.84 -27.52 4.69
CA GLY A 307 -4.89 -28.54 4.74
C GLY A 307 -5.02 -29.29 6.07
N GLN A 308 -4.10 -29.09 7.02
CA GLN A 308 -4.20 -29.67 8.36
C GLN A 308 -5.31 -28.99 9.14
N THR A 309 -6.04 -29.78 9.93
CA THR A 309 -7.09 -29.28 10.81
C THR A 309 -7.00 -29.94 12.18
N ASP A 310 -7.41 -29.23 13.22
CA ASP A 310 -7.67 -29.77 14.56
C ASP A 310 -9.00 -29.22 15.08
N GLU A 311 -9.97 -30.11 15.24
CA GLU A 311 -11.31 -29.76 15.70
C GLU A 311 -11.35 -29.30 17.15
N LYS A 312 -10.49 -29.84 18.03
CA LYS A 312 -10.47 -29.48 19.45
C LYS A 312 -9.98 -28.05 19.66
N GLU A 313 -9.00 -27.63 18.87
CA GLU A 313 -8.47 -26.27 18.90
C GLU A 313 -9.20 -25.32 17.94
N ARG A 314 -10.13 -25.82 17.13
CA ARG A 314 -10.75 -25.08 16.02
C ARG A 314 -9.70 -24.49 15.08
N TYR A 315 -8.63 -25.26 14.85
CA TYR A 315 -7.48 -24.87 14.04
C TYR A 315 -7.64 -25.37 12.59
N ILE A 316 -7.45 -24.47 11.64
CA ILE A 316 -7.30 -24.80 10.22
C ILE A 316 -6.02 -24.12 9.76
N ALA A 317 -5.07 -24.89 9.20
CA ALA A 317 -3.80 -24.35 8.74
C ALA A 317 -4.00 -23.32 7.61
N PRO A 318 -3.10 -22.33 7.45
CA PRO A 318 -3.04 -21.50 6.25
C PRO A 318 -3.02 -22.38 4.99
N THR A 319 -4.13 -22.39 4.26
CA THR A 319 -4.37 -23.35 3.18
C THR A 319 -4.49 -22.62 1.84
N VAL A 320 -3.81 -23.13 0.82
CA VAL A 320 -3.94 -22.66 -0.56
C VAL A 320 -4.48 -23.80 -1.41
N LEU A 321 -5.58 -23.52 -2.10
CA LEU A 321 -6.24 -24.46 -3.01
C LEU A 321 -5.94 -24.06 -4.46
N VAL A 322 -5.64 -25.04 -5.29
CA VAL A 322 -5.45 -24.89 -6.73
C VAL A 322 -6.37 -25.85 -7.47
N ASP A 323 -6.48 -25.65 -8.79
CA ASP A 323 -7.33 -26.46 -9.67
C ASP A 323 -8.82 -26.41 -9.23
N VAL A 324 -9.21 -25.28 -8.62
CA VAL A 324 -10.56 -24.99 -8.11
C VAL A 324 -11.46 -24.64 -9.29
N GLN A 325 -12.64 -25.25 -9.35
CA GLN A 325 -13.66 -24.97 -10.37
C GLN A 325 -14.57 -23.83 -9.91
N GLU A 326 -15.17 -23.12 -10.87
CA GLU A 326 -16.00 -21.95 -10.58
C GLU A 326 -17.26 -22.28 -9.75
N ASP A 327 -17.73 -23.52 -9.86
CA ASP A 327 -18.89 -24.07 -9.19
C ASP A 327 -18.52 -24.87 -7.94
N ASP A 328 -17.25 -24.96 -7.55
CA ASP A 328 -16.85 -25.59 -6.30
C ASP A 328 -17.46 -24.85 -5.09
N PRO A 329 -17.78 -25.55 -3.99
CA PRO A 329 -18.34 -24.93 -2.78
C PRO A 329 -17.54 -23.72 -2.29
N VAL A 330 -16.20 -23.80 -2.32
CA VAL A 330 -15.30 -22.71 -1.93
C VAL A 330 -15.48 -21.44 -2.77
N MET A 331 -16.05 -21.53 -3.98
CA MET A 331 -16.31 -20.40 -4.87
C MET A 331 -17.76 -19.87 -4.84
N ARG A 332 -18.68 -20.57 -4.17
CA ARG A 332 -20.10 -20.18 -4.09
C ARG A 332 -20.42 -19.21 -2.95
N GLU A 333 -19.79 -19.40 -1.80
CA GLU A 333 -20.00 -18.57 -0.61
C GLU A 333 -18.70 -17.92 -0.13
N GLU A 334 -18.83 -16.91 0.74
CA GLU A 334 -17.71 -16.27 1.42
C GLU A 334 -16.96 -17.29 2.29
N ILE A 335 -15.63 -17.34 2.18
CA ILE A 335 -14.85 -18.38 2.83
C ILE A 335 -14.72 -18.11 4.32
N PHE A 336 -14.41 -16.86 4.72
CA PHE A 336 -14.32 -16.41 6.11
C PHE A 336 -13.51 -17.38 7.02
N GLY A 337 -12.29 -17.73 6.58
CA GLY A 337 -11.40 -18.71 7.21
C GLY A 337 -10.06 -18.81 6.47
N PRO A 338 -9.06 -19.57 6.92
CA PRO A 338 -7.69 -19.47 6.41
C PRO A 338 -7.48 -20.33 5.14
N VAL A 339 -8.36 -20.17 4.14
CA VAL A 339 -8.32 -20.89 2.85
C VAL A 339 -8.27 -19.87 1.71
N LEU A 340 -7.30 -20.01 0.80
CA LEU A 340 -7.08 -19.16 -0.37
C LEU A 340 -7.15 -20.00 -1.66
N PRO A 341 -8.29 -20.03 -2.36
CA PRO A 341 -8.37 -20.60 -3.69
C PRO A 341 -7.68 -19.70 -4.72
N ILE A 342 -6.91 -20.31 -5.62
CA ILE A 342 -6.32 -19.68 -6.79
C ILE A 342 -7.01 -20.24 -8.03
N VAL A 343 -7.70 -19.36 -8.76
CA VAL A 343 -8.40 -19.66 -10.01
C VAL A 343 -7.62 -19.06 -11.17
N THR A 344 -7.35 -19.87 -12.18
CA THR A 344 -6.58 -19.42 -13.35
C THR A 344 -7.47 -18.80 -14.40
N VAL A 345 -7.06 -17.66 -14.95
CA VAL A 345 -7.75 -16.93 -16.04
C VAL A 345 -6.80 -16.75 -17.22
N THR A 346 -7.31 -16.71 -18.45
CA THR A 346 -6.44 -16.62 -19.64
C THR A 346 -6.04 -15.18 -19.97
N SER A 347 -6.82 -14.21 -19.49
CA SER A 347 -6.57 -12.79 -19.73
C SER A 347 -7.11 -11.87 -18.63
N GLU A 348 -6.68 -10.62 -18.66
CA GLU A 348 -7.26 -9.55 -17.84
C GLU A 348 -8.77 -9.37 -18.12
N GLU A 349 -9.19 -9.53 -19.37
CA GLU A 349 -10.59 -9.42 -19.79
C GLU A 349 -11.45 -10.53 -19.20
N ASP A 350 -10.90 -11.75 -19.14
CA ASP A 350 -11.55 -12.89 -18.48
C ASP A 350 -11.71 -12.63 -16.99
N ALA A 351 -10.70 -12.05 -16.33
CA ALA A 351 -10.78 -11.68 -14.92
C ALA A 351 -11.89 -10.64 -14.67
N ILE A 352 -11.99 -9.61 -15.51
CA ILE A 352 -13.08 -8.61 -15.45
C ILE A 352 -14.44 -9.30 -15.61
N THR A 353 -14.56 -10.19 -16.59
CA THR A 353 -15.80 -10.90 -16.88
C THR A 353 -16.19 -11.82 -15.71
N PHE A 354 -15.23 -12.54 -15.14
CA PHE A 354 -15.41 -13.40 -13.97
C PHE A 354 -15.92 -12.61 -12.75
N ILE A 355 -15.31 -11.45 -12.49
CA ILE A 355 -15.69 -10.58 -11.36
C ILE A 355 -17.10 -10.03 -11.57
N ASN A 356 -17.41 -9.53 -12.76
CA ASN A 356 -18.71 -8.92 -13.07
C ASN A 356 -19.87 -9.92 -13.16
N ALA A 357 -19.58 -11.21 -13.36
CA ALA A 357 -20.58 -12.28 -13.35
C ALA A 357 -21.09 -12.63 -11.94
N ARG A 358 -20.51 -12.03 -10.88
CA ARG A 358 -20.80 -12.35 -9.48
C ARG A 358 -21.34 -11.12 -8.75
N GLU A 359 -21.86 -11.36 -7.54
CA GLU A 359 -22.30 -10.27 -6.66
C GLU A 359 -21.15 -9.31 -6.37
N ARG A 360 -21.48 -8.02 -6.27
CA ARG A 360 -20.47 -6.97 -6.07
C ARG A 360 -19.80 -7.16 -4.71
N PRO A 361 -18.45 -7.26 -4.66
CA PRO A 361 -17.74 -7.49 -3.42
C PRO A 361 -17.60 -6.22 -2.58
N LEU A 362 -17.30 -6.41 -1.29
CA LEU A 362 -16.96 -5.30 -0.41
C LEU A 362 -15.65 -4.64 -0.85
N THR A 363 -14.65 -5.42 -1.25
CA THR A 363 -13.37 -4.91 -1.74
C THR A 363 -12.88 -5.66 -2.98
N LEU A 364 -12.19 -4.97 -3.87
CA LEU A 364 -11.46 -5.55 -4.99
C LEU A 364 -9.96 -5.21 -4.90
N TYR A 365 -9.12 -6.22 -5.06
CA TYR A 365 -7.66 -6.10 -5.01
C TYR A 365 -7.02 -6.34 -6.38
N VAL A 366 -6.03 -5.53 -6.73
CA VAL A 366 -5.28 -5.66 -7.99
C VAL A 366 -3.78 -5.52 -7.75
N PHE A 367 -3.01 -6.54 -8.08
CA PHE A 367 -1.54 -6.49 -8.10
C PHE A 367 -1.04 -6.39 -9.53
N SER A 368 -0.37 -5.27 -9.87
CA SER A 368 0.21 -5.01 -11.17
C SER A 368 1.22 -3.86 -11.11
N SER A 369 2.33 -3.98 -11.84
CA SER A 369 3.26 -2.86 -12.08
C SER A 369 2.77 -1.95 -13.22
N SER A 370 1.80 -2.41 -14.02
CA SER A 370 1.17 -1.63 -15.08
C SER A 370 -0.02 -0.83 -14.55
N THR A 371 0.11 0.49 -14.53
CA THR A 371 -0.98 1.42 -14.18
C THR A 371 -2.17 1.31 -15.12
N LYS A 372 -1.95 0.90 -16.38
CA LYS A 372 -3.02 0.66 -17.36
C LYS A 372 -3.93 -0.49 -16.94
N VAL A 373 -3.34 -1.58 -16.44
CA VAL A 373 -4.07 -2.75 -15.93
C VAL A 373 -4.87 -2.36 -14.69
N VAL A 374 -4.22 -1.71 -13.71
CA VAL A 374 -4.89 -1.24 -12.48
C VAL A 374 -6.11 -0.36 -12.82
N ARG A 375 -5.91 0.61 -13.72
CA ARG A 375 -6.96 1.53 -14.14
C ARG A 375 -8.10 0.82 -14.86
N ARG A 376 -7.80 -0.13 -15.74
CA ARG A 376 -8.83 -0.88 -16.48
C ARG A 376 -9.68 -1.74 -15.55
N LEU A 377 -9.08 -2.45 -14.59
CA LEU A 377 -9.85 -3.19 -13.57
C LEU A 377 -10.71 -2.22 -12.74
N LEU A 378 -10.16 -1.09 -12.30
CA LEU A 378 -10.90 -0.10 -11.53
C LEU A 378 -12.10 0.47 -12.31
N GLU A 379 -11.93 0.80 -13.59
CA GLU A 379 -12.98 1.42 -14.42
C GLU A 379 -14.04 0.41 -14.88
N ARG A 380 -13.72 -0.89 -14.92
CA ARG A 380 -14.59 -1.92 -15.51
C ARG A 380 -15.15 -2.92 -14.51
N THR A 381 -14.92 -2.70 -13.22
CA THR A 381 -15.52 -3.49 -12.13
C THR A 381 -16.21 -2.57 -11.12
N SER A 382 -16.99 -3.14 -10.21
CA SER A 382 -17.67 -2.39 -9.17
C SER A 382 -17.52 -3.10 -7.83
N SER A 383 -17.08 -2.37 -6.82
CA SER A 383 -16.85 -2.84 -5.45
C SER A 383 -17.05 -1.69 -4.45
N GLY A 384 -17.19 -2.00 -3.16
CA GLY A 384 -17.27 -0.98 -2.11
C GLY A 384 -15.97 -0.18 -1.98
N GLY A 385 -14.85 -0.89 -1.89
CA GLY A 385 -13.49 -0.36 -1.88
C GLY A 385 -12.58 -1.00 -2.92
N PHE A 386 -11.52 -0.28 -3.31
CA PHE A 386 -10.53 -0.77 -4.26
C PHE A 386 -9.13 -0.50 -3.70
N CYS A 387 -8.24 -1.50 -3.76
CA CYS A 387 -6.85 -1.33 -3.34
C CYS A 387 -5.91 -1.98 -4.35
N ALA A 388 -4.98 -1.18 -4.87
CA ALA A 388 -3.96 -1.63 -5.80
C ALA A 388 -2.65 -1.92 -5.07
N ASN A 389 -2.02 -3.04 -5.41
CA ASN A 389 -0.74 -3.51 -4.93
C ASN A 389 -0.66 -3.72 -3.41
N ASP A 390 -1.78 -3.75 -2.69
CA ASP A 390 -1.83 -4.10 -1.28
C ASP A 390 -3.17 -4.74 -0.92
N THR A 391 -3.30 -5.20 0.33
CA THR A 391 -4.56 -5.71 0.88
C THR A 391 -4.91 -4.97 2.17
N ILE A 392 -6.19 -4.94 2.54
CA ILE A 392 -6.74 -4.36 3.79
C ILE A 392 -6.53 -2.85 3.98
N MET A 393 -5.37 -2.27 3.68
CA MET A 393 -4.91 -0.91 4.01
C MET A 393 -5.90 0.23 3.76
N HIS A 394 -6.73 0.16 2.70
CA HIS A 394 -7.75 1.18 2.45
C HIS A 394 -8.70 1.42 3.65
N MET A 395 -8.92 0.41 4.50
CA MET A 395 -9.79 0.52 5.68
C MET A 395 -9.16 1.29 6.84
N THR A 396 -7.85 1.53 6.82
CA THR A 396 -7.14 2.23 7.91
C THR A 396 -7.13 3.74 7.72
N LEU A 397 -7.63 4.24 6.59
CA LEU A 397 -7.67 5.67 6.26
C LEU A 397 -9.00 6.28 6.66
N THR A 398 -9.01 7.09 7.72
CA THR A 398 -10.21 7.81 8.20
C THR A 398 -10.79 8.78 7.18
N SER A 399 -10.01 9.17 6.16
CA SER A 399 -10.45 10.04 5.08
C SER A 399 -11.28 9.32 4.01
N LEU A 400 -11.22 7.99 3.94
CA LEU A 400 -11.98 7.18 2.99
C LEU A 400 -13.28 6.68 3.61
N PRO A 401 -14.43 6.81 2.94
CA PRO A 401 -15.63 6.12 3.39
C PRO A 401 -15.43 4.61 3.24
N PHE A 402 -15.79 3.88 4.28
CA PHE A 402 -15.87 2.43 4.25
C PHE A 402 -17.34 2.02 4.10
N GLY A 403 -17.61 1.14 3.14
CA GLY A 403 -18.96 0.66 2.88
C GLY A 403 -19.04 -0.24 1.66
N GLY A 404 -19.99 -1.18 1.68
CA GLY A 404 -20.29 -2.03 0.53
C GLY A 404 -21.14 -1.35 -0.54
N ILE A 405 -21.31 -2.03 -1.67
CA ILE A 405 -22.28 -1.68 -2.70
C ILE A 405 -23.22 -2.87 -2.95
N GLY A 406 -24.53 -2.63 -2.87
CA GLY A 406 -25.54 -3.66 -3.15
C GLY A 406 -25.73 -3.94 -4.65
N PRO A 407 -26.54 -4.95 -4.99
CA PRO A 407 -27.08 -5.10 -6.34
C PRO A 407 -27.79 -3.81 -6.76
N PRO A 408 -27.90 -3.51 -8.07
CA PRO A 408 -28.56 -2.29 -8.53
C PRO A 408 -30.06 -2.32 -8.17
N VAL A 409 -30.40 -1.66 -7.07
CA VAL A 409 -31.77 -1.24 -6.70
C VAL A 409 -31.69 0.29 -6.52
N PRO A 410 -32.73 1.07 -6.89
CA PRO A 410 -32.60 2.53 -7.05
C PRO A 410 -32.13 3.23 -5.77
N PRO A 411 -31.37 4.33 -5.88
CA PRO A 411 -30.70 4.91 -4.73
C PRO A 411 -31.70 5.69 -3.88
N LEU A 412 -31.93 5.22 -2.66
CA LEU A 412 -32.58 6.00 -1.60
C LEU A 412 -31.78 5.92 -0.29
N CYS A 413 -30.45 5.92 -0.39
CA CYS A 413 -29.56 6.46 0.65
C CYS A 413 -28.12 6.50 0.15
N TYR A 414 -27.74 7.53 -0.60
CA TYR A 414 -26.32 7.90 -0.67
C TYR A 414 -25.94 8.48 0.69
N VAL A 415 -25.20 7.75 1.51
CA VAL A 415 -24.39 8.37 2.56
C VAL A 415 -23.29 9.12 1.83
N ARG A 416 -23.52 10.43 1.61
CA ARG A 416 -22.50 11.31 1.05
C ARG A 416 -21.38 11.41 2.08
N ALA A 417 -20.22 10.86 1.75
CA ALA A 417 -19.01 11.00 2.53
C ALA A 417 -18.74 12.48 2.82
N LEU A 418 -18.82 12.87 4.09
CA LEU A 418 -18.40 14.17 4.57
C LEU A 418 -16.91 14.09 4.91
N SER A 419 -16.06 14.08 3.88
CA SER A 419 -14.63 14.37 4.06
C SER A 419 -14.25 15.52 3.15
N THR A 420 -14.30 16.73 3.72
CA THR A 420 -13.58 17.90 3.18
C THR A 420 -12.68 18.37 4.31
N THR A 421 -11.50 17.76 4.46
CA THR A 421 -10.46 18.25 5.36
C THR A 421 -9.57 19.24 4.61
N THR A 422 -9.62 20.50 4.99
CA THR A 422 -8.48 21.42 4.88
C THR A 422 -7.48 21.11 6.01
N PRO A 423 -6.15 21.19 5.79
CA PRO A 423 -5.18 20.92 6.85
C PRO A 423 -5.22 22.06 7.88
N ARG A 424 -5.23 21.73 9.18
CA ARG A 424 -4.98 22.69 10.28
C ARG A 424 -3.96 22.12 11.27
N GLU A 425 -3.15 23.02 11.81
CA GLU A 425 -1.89 22.77 12.53
C GLU A 425 -2.04 22.53 14.05
N CYS A 426 -3.12 21.91 14.54
CA CYS A 426 -3.19 21.60 15.97
C CYS A 426 -4.07 20.37 16.26
N TYR A 427 -3.41 19.26 16.61
CA TYR A 427 -4.05 18.02 17.05
C TYR A 427 -4.14 18.02 18.58
N LYS A 428 -5.34 17.80 19.14
CA LYS A 428 -5.52 17.37 20.53
C LYS A 428 -5.41 15.85 20.58
N TYR A 429 -4.45 15.35 21.35
CA TYR A 429 -4.30 13.93 21.68
C TYR A 429 -4.93 13.68 23.06
N VAL A 430 -5.79 12.67 23.19
CA VAL A 430 -6.41 12.30 24.47
C VAL A 430 -5.60 11.20 25.16
N ASN A 431 -5.44 11.31 26.48
CA ASN A 431 -4.67 10.42 27.36
C ASN A 431 -3.15 10.38 27.08
N ILE A 432 -2.49 11.54 27.14
CA ILE A 432 -1.07 11.57 27.48
C ILE A 432 -0.99 11.47 29.01
N GLN A 433 -0.46 10.38 29.56
CA GLN A 433 0.04 10.40 30.93
C GLN A 433 1.10 11.50 31.02
N GLU A 434 0.96 12.42 31.97
CA GLU A 434 1.97 13.46 32.21
C GLU A 434 3.33 12.77 32.42
N PRO A 435 4.28 12.92 31.48
CA PRO A 435 5.54 12.20 31.56
C PRO A 435 6.43 12.83 32.63
N ALA A 436 7.23 11.99 33.30
CA ALA A 436 8.18 12.45 34.31
C ALA A 436 9.06 13.61 33.80
N MET A 437 9.12 14.71 34.55
CA MET A 437 9.90 15.91 34.23
C MET A 437 11.40 15.77 34.59
N ASP A 438 12.00 14.61 34.31
CA ASP A 438 13.46 14.46 34.42
C ASP A 438 14.13 15.02 33.15
N MET A 439 15.11 15.91 33.34
CA MET A 439 15.87 16.57 32.28
C MET A 439 16.45 15.56 31.27
N LYS A 440 16.86 14.38 31.73
CA LYS A 440 17.40 13.32 30.87
C LYS A 440 16.33 12.67 29.99
N SER A 441 15.12 12.48 30.53
CA SER A 441 13.98 11.94 29.80
C SER A 441 13.37 12.94 28.80
N ILE A 442 13.50 14.25 29.09
CA ILE A 442 13.08 15.34 28.20
C ILE A 442 14.04 15.42 27.00
N THR A 443 15.35 15.31 27.23
CA THR A 443 16.34 15.33 26.13
C THR A 443 16.28 14.08 25.27
N ASP A 444 16.12 12.89 25.85
CA ASP A 444 15.99 11.63 25.08
C ASP A 444 14.68 11.59 24.26
N ARG A 445 13.56 12.11 24.80
CA ARG A 445 12.29 12.19 24.05
C ARG A 445 12.29 13.28 22.99
N ALA A 446 12.93 14.42 23.22
CA ALA A 446 13.09 15.44 22.19
C ALA A 446 13.93 14.92 21.01
N ALA A 447 14.94 14.09 21.28
CA ALA A 447 15.76 13.46 20.25
C ALA A 447 15.01 12.36 19.46
N GLN A 448 14.21 11.52 20.12
CA GLN A 448 13.45 10.45 19.46
C GLN A 448 12.17 10.90 18.75
N THR A 449 11.42 11.87 19.29
CA THR A 449 10.07 12.23 18.78
C THR A 449 10.12 13.09 17.51
N LEU A 450 11.18 13.89 17.35
CA LEU A 450 11.25 14.87 16.26
C LEU A 450 12.16 14.42 15.11
N LEU A 451 12.67 13.18 15.13
CA LEU A 451 13.65 12.68 14.17
C LEU A 451 14.81 13.67 13.97
N TRP A 452 15.12 14.54 14.95
CA TRP A 452 16.01 15.69 14.74
C TRP A 452 17.39 15.24 14.28
N THR A 453 17.90 14.10 14.72
CA THR A 453 19.19 13.56 14.24
C THR A 453 19.15 13.20 12.76
N GLU A 454 18.04 12.65 12.27
CA GLU A 454 17.86 12.27 10.86
C GLU A 454 17.45 13.48 10.01
N LEU A 455 16.68 14.42 10.55
CA LEU A 455 16.35 15.71 9.94
C LEU A 455 17.57 16.63 9.86
N PHE A 456 18.39 16.71 10.90
CA PHE A 456 19.66 17.43 10.87
C PHE A 456 20.69 16.70 10.00
N ARG A 457 20.75 15.37 9.97
CA ARG A 457 21.59 14.66 9.00
C ARG A 457 21.13 14.93 7.57
N GLY A 458 19.83 14.83 7.30
CA GLY A 458 19.26 15.12 5.98
C GLY A 458 19.51 16.57 5.58
N LEU A 459 19.19 17.53 6.45
CA LEU A 459 19.37 18.95 6.21
C LEU A 459 20.85 19.34 6.13
N ALA A 460 21.73 18.79 6.98
CA ALA A 460 23.17 19.02 6.89
C ALA A 460 23.76 18.42 5.62
N MET A 461 23.25 17.26 5.18
CA MET A 461 23.67 16.70 3.90
C MET A 461 23.20 17.59 2.75
N THR A 462 21.95 18.05 2.73
CA THR A 462 21.43 19.00 1.73
C THR A 462 22.18 20.34 1.75
N LEU A 463 22.45 20.92 2.94
CA LEU A 463 23.27 22.13 3.08
C LEU A 463 24.70 21.91 2.60
N SER A 464 25.28 20.72 2.85
CA SER A 464 26.61 20.40 2.36
C SER A 464 26.68 20.39 0.83
N TYR A 465 25.59 20.05 0.14
CA TYR A 465 25.49 20.16 -1.31
C TYR A 465 25.32 21.59 -1.81
N LEU A 466 24.82 22.51 -0.96
CA LEU A 466 24.65 23.93 -1.31
C LEU A 466 25.98 24.69 -1.37
N PHE A 467 26.97 24.24 -0.60
CA PHE A 467 28.33 24.80 -0.57
C PHE A 467 29.36 23.95 -1.33
N ARG A 468 28.94 22.80 -1.88
CA ARG A 468 29.76 22.03 -2.81
C ARG A 468 29.55 22.58 -4.22
N GLU A 469 30.61 22.56 -5.01
CA GLU A 469 30.50 22.90 -6.42
C GLU A 469 29.43 22.01 -7.08
N PRO A 470 28.49 22.60 -7.85
CA PRO A 470 27.45 21.83 -8.51
C PRO A 470 28.08 20.76 -9.41
N ALA A 471 27.60 19.51 -9.28
CA ALA A 471 28.10 18.38 -10.07
C ALA A 471 27.77 18.47 -11.57
N THR A 472 26.93 19.44 -11.94
CA THR A 472 26.55 19.77 -13.32
C THR A 472 27.44 20.90 -13.82
N ILE A 473 28.40 20.53 -14.67
CA ILE A 473 29.13 21.46 -15.53
C ILE A 473 28.15 22.07 -16.54
N ASN A 474 28.27 23.36 -16.82
CA ASN A 474 27.46 24.03 -17.84
C ASN A 474 27.94 23.69 -19.25
N TYR A 475 27.70 22.46 -19.72
CA TYR A 475 28.03 22.03 -21.08
C TYR A 475 27.17 22.80 -22.10
N PRO A 476 27.74 23.41 -23.16
CA PRO A 476 29.08 23.21 -23.71
C PRO A 476 30.17 24.20 -23.26
N PHE A 477 29.87 25.13 -22.34
CA PHE A 477 30.79 26.19 -21.92
C PHE A 477 31.82 25.72 -20.87
N GLU A 478 31.44 24.78 -20.02
CA GLU A 478 32.32 24.13 -19.04
C GLU A 478 32.47 22.65 -19.42
N LYS A 479 33.69 22.25 -19.76
CA LYS A 479 34.04 20.85 -20.08
C LYS A 479 34.58 20.16 -18.83
N GLY A 480 34.11 18.94 -18.60
CA GLY A 480 34.58 18.13 -17.49
C GLY A 480 36.05 17.70 -17.68
N PRO A 481 36.77 17.40 -16.60
CA PRO A 481 38.12 16.86 -16.71
C PRO A 481 38.07 15.50 -17.43
N LEU A 482 38.80 15.36 -18.53
CA LEU A 482 38.96 14.08 -19.22
C LEU A 482 40.00 13.23 -18.50
N SER A 483 39.76 11.93 -18.46
CA SER A 483 40.78 10.98 -18.01
C SER A 483 41.98 11.02 -18.97
N PRO A 484 43.23 10.89 -18.49
CA PRO A 484 44.40 10.71 -19.35
C PRO A 484 44.29 9.51 -20.31
N ARG A 485 43.42 8.54 -20.00
CA ARG A 485 43.12 7.36 -20.84
C ARG A 485 41.93 7.55 -21.79
N PHE A 486 41.36 8.74 -21.84
CA PHE A 486 40.27 9.01 -22.74
C PHE A 486 40.70 8.82 -24.19
N ARG A 487 39.84 8.18 -24.99
CA ARG A 487 40.13 7.77 -26.37
C ARG A 487 39.30 8.61 -27.33
N GLY A 488 39.88 9.72 -27.77
CA GLY A 488 39.25 10.64 -28.69
C GLY A 488 39.77 10.53 -30.13
N GLU A 489 39.78 11.67 -30.80
CA GLU A 489 40.21 11.82 -32.19
C GLU A 489 41.64 11.33 -32.40
N HIS A 490 41.86 10.53 -33.45
CA HIS A 490 43.18 9.95 -33.74
C HIS A 490 44.17 11.02 -34.23
N ALA A 491 45.43 10.89 -33.82
CA ALA A 491 46.50 11.80 -34.12
C ALA A 491 47.83 11.08 -34.40
N LEU A 492 48.55 11.50 -35.43
CA LEU A 492 49.91 11.06 -35.71
C LEU A 492 50.91 12.08 -35.16
N ARG A 493 51.94 11.61 -34.46
CA ARG A 493 52.91 12.46 -33.78
C ARG A 493 54.21 12.63 -34.55
N ARG A 494 54.88 13.75 -34.29
CA ARG A 494 56.25 14.06 -34.75
C ARG A 494 57.24 14.02 -33.59
N TYR A 495 58.52 13.83 -33.91
CA TYR A 495 59.60 14.10 -32.98
C TYR A 495 59.77 15.62 -32.82
N PRO A 496 60.42 16.09 -31.74
CA PRO A 496 60.77 17.50 -31.60
C PRO A 496 61.62 18.07 -32.75
N SER A 497 62.29 17.21 -33.52
CA SER A 497 63.00 17.56 -34.76
C SER A 497 62.08 17.86 -35.96
N GLY A 498 60.77 17.64 -35.84
CA GLY A 498 59.78 17.78 -36.92
C GLY A 498 59.60 16.53 -37.79
N GLU A 499 60.43 15.50 -37.60
CA GLU A 499 60.30 14.23 -38.31
C GLU A 499 59.09 13.41 -37.82
N GLU A 500 58.44 12.69 -38.72
CA GLU A 500 57.32 11.81 -38.38
C GLU A 500 57.82 10.65 -37.49
N ARG A 501 57.09 10.36 -36.40
CA ARG A 501 57.45 9.24 -35.52
C ARG A 501 57.21 7.87 -36.15
N CYS A 502 56.27 7.78 -37.11
CA CYS A 502 55.87 6.52 -37.70
C CYS A 502 57.04 5.85 -38.46
N ILE A 503 57.43 4.66 -38.02
CA ILE A 503 58.46 3.82 -38.65
C ILE A 503 57.92 2.86 -39.72
N ALA A 504 56.64 3.01 -40.10
CA ALA A 504 55.99 2.20 -41.14
C ALA A 504 56.03 0.67 -40.91
N CYS A 505 55.96 0.23 -39.64
CA CYS A 505 55.99 -1.19 -39.25
C CYS A 505 54.66 -1.94 -39.50
N LYS A 506 53.58 -1.21 -39.80
CA LYS A 506 52.22 -1.72 -40.06
C LYS A 506 51.54 -2.50 -38.92
N LEU A 507 52.07 -2.43 -37.70
CA LEU A 507 51.46 -3.13 -36.54
C LEU A 507 50.07 -2.59 -36.19
N CYS A 508 49.86 -1.28 -36.25
CA CYS A 508 48.57 -0.64 -36.01
C CYS A 508 47.51 -0.98 -37.07
N GLU A 509 47.92 -1.20 -38.32
CA GLU A 509 47.05 -1.72 -39.40
C GLU A 509 46.66 -3.19 -39.11
N ALA A 510 47.65 -4.02 -38.76
CA ALA A 510 47.43 -5.45 -38.51
C ALA A 510 46.57 -5.74 -37.28
N ILE A 511 46.70 -4.95 -36.21
CA ILE A 511 45.97 -5.16 -34.95
C ILE A 511 44.54 -4.62 -34.99
N CYS A 512 44.19 -3.77 -35.97
CA CYS A 512 42.91 -3.06 -35.99
C CYS A 512 41.76 -4.05 -36.26
N PRO A 513 40.89 -4.35 -35.28
CA PRO A 513 39.83 -5.33 -35.45
C PRO A 513 38.76 -4.88 -36.45
N ALA A 514 38.58 -3.56 -36.58
CA ALA A 514 37.62 -2.96 -37.51
C ALA A 514 38.19 -2.74 -38.92
N GLN A 515 39.46 -3.08 -39.15
CA GLN A 515 40.15 -2.86 -40.43
C GLN A 515 40.02 -1.41 -40.93
N ALA A 516 40.07 -0.46 -39.98
CA ALA A 516 39.86 0.96 -40.25
C ALA A 516 41.14 1.67 -40.75
N ILE A 517 42.31 1.07 -40.57
CA ILE A 517 43.61 1.69 -40.85
C ILE A 517 44.22 1.06 -42.11
N THR A 518 44.74 1.89 -43.02
CA THR A 518 45.49 1.45 -44.21
C THR A 518 46.83 2.19 -44.28
N ILE A 519 47.94 1.44 -44.39
CA ILE A 519 49.29 2.02 -44.39
C ILE A 519 50.08 1.54 -45.62
N GLU A 520 50.71 2.48 -46.34
CA GLU A 520 51.66 2.20 -47.40
C GLU A 520 53.04 2.74 -47.02
N ALA A 521 54.09 1.99 -47.35
CA ALA A 521 55.45 2.26 -46.90
C ALA A 521 56.45 2.19 -48.06
N GLU A 522 57.38 3.14 -48.11
CA GLU A 522 58.48 3.18 -49.06
C GLU A 522 59.84 3.26 -48.34
N PRO A 523 60.92 2.69 -48.91
CA PRO A 523 62.26 2.81 -48.36
C PRO A 523 62.86 4.20 -48.63
N ARG A 524 63.47 4.81 -47.62
CA ARG A 524 64.31 6.00 -47.71
C ARG A 524 65.70 5.64 -48.25
N ALA A 525 66.46 6.66 -48.66
CA ALA A 525 67.84 6.49 -49.15
C ALA A 525 68.82 5.90 -48.12
N ASP A 526 68.50 5.96 -46.83
CA ASP A 526 69.26 5.39 -45.71
C ASP A 526 68.87 3.94 -45.35
N GLY A 527 67.91 3.35 -46.07
CA GLY A 527 67.37 2.01 -45.81
C GLY A 527 66.26 1.95 -44.76
N SER A 528 65.93 3.06 -44.09
CA SER A 528 64.77 3.14 -43.19
C SER A 528 63.46 3.22 -43.98
N ARG A 529 62.33 2.77 -43.40
CA ARG A 529 61.02 2.87 -44.06
C ARG A 529 60.29 4.14 -43.62
N ARG A 530 59.58 4.79 -44.54
CA ARG A 530 58.65 5.89 -44.26
C ARG A 530 57.27 5.56 -44.79
N THR A 531 56.24 5.98 -44.07
CA THR A 531 54.86 5.87 -44.56
C THR A 531 54.59 6.92 -45.64
N THR A 532 54.16 6.51 -46.83
CA THR A 532 53.68 7.42 -47.88
C THR A 532 52.19 7.70 -47.71
N ARG A 533 51.43 6.67 -47.35
CA ARG A 533 50.00 6.74 -47.08
C ARG A 533 49.69 6.21 -45.67
N TYR A 534 48.86 6.94 -44.95
CA TYR A 534 48.34 6.52 -43.66
C TYR A 534 46.91 7.04 -43.57
N ASP A 535 45.95 6.18 -43.87
CA ASP A 535 44.54 6.54 -43.88
C ASP A 535 43.81 5.81 -42.75
N ILE A 536 42.93 6.52 -42.05
CA ILE A 536 42.00 5.95 -41.07
C ILE A 536 40.58 6.29 -41.48
N ASP A 537 39.76 5.25 -41.66
CA ASP A 537 38.33 5.37 -41.85
C ASP A 537 37.63 5.46 -40.49
N MET A 538 37.34 6.68 -40.06
CA MET A 538 36.74 6.92 -38.75
C MET A 538 35.30 6.41 -38.66
N THR A 539 34.65 6.08 -39.78
CA THR A 539 33.31 5.46 -39.78
C THR A 539 33.35 3.99 -39.34
N LYS A 540 34.50 3.34 -39.50
CA LYS A 540 34.73 1.97 -39.04
C LYS A 540 35.37 1.92 -37.66
N CYS A 541 36.07 2.97 -37.24
CA CYS A 541 36.79 2.97 -35.98
C CYS A 541 35.84 2.81 -34.79
N ILE A 542 36.12 1.82 -33.95
CA ILE A 542 35.36 1.53 -32.72
C ILE A 542 36.05 2.08 -31.46
N TYR A 543 37.09 2.93 -31.61
CA TYR A 543 37.85 3.55 -30.50
C TYR A 543 38.39 2.55 -29.46
N CYS A 544 38.81 1.37 -29.95
CA CYS A 544 39.33 0.29 -29.12
C CYS A 544 40.78 0.51 -28.64
N GLY A 545 41.48 1.56 -29.10
CA GLY A 545 42.84 1.92 -28.71
C GLY A 545 43.96 0.93 -29.01
N PHE A 546 43.68 -0.25 -29.59
CA PHE A 546 44.72 -1.23 -29.90
C PHE A 546 45.78 -0.71 -30.89
N CYS A 547 45.42 0.22 -31.78
CA CYS A 547 46.37 0.86 -32.69
C CYS A 547 47.44 1.67 -31.95
N GLN A 548 47.07 2.32 -30.85
CA GLN A 548 47.98 3.05 -29.97
C GLN A 548 48.86 2.09 -29.18
N GLU A 549 48.26 1.09 -28.53
CA GLU A 549 49.00 0.11 -27.71
C GLU A 549 49.99 -0.73 -28.53
N ALA A 550 49.65 -1.06 -29.78
CA ALA A 550 50.54 -1.81 -30.66
C ALA A 550 51.65 -0.96 -31.29
N CYS A 551 51.63 0.37 -31.14
CA CYS A 551 52.58 1.25 -31.78
C CYS A 551 53.89 1.32 -30.97
N PRO A 552 55.02 0.78 -31.46
CA PRO A 552 56.25 0.67 -30.67
C PRO A 552 56.96 2.01 -30.41
N VAL A 553 56.50 3.09 -31.06
CA VAL A 553 57.13 4.42 -31.04
C VAL A 553 56.12 5.52 -30.70
N ASP A 554 54.92 5.15 -30.24
CA ASP A 554 53.80 6.07 -29.96
C ASP A 554 53.52 7.03 -31.13
N ALA A 555 53.62 6.53 -32.37
CA ALA A 555 53.41 7.36 -33.55
C ALA A 555 51.93 7.67 -33.78
N ILE A 556 51.02 6.74 -33.48
CA ILE A 556 49.57 6.92 -33.54
C ILE A 556 49.01 6.89 -32.12
N VAL A 557 48.20 7.88 -31.78
CA VAL A 557 47.58 8.01 -30.46
C VAL A 557 46.14 8.51 -30.59
N GLU A 558 45.30 8.22 -29.60
CA GLU A 558 43.96 8.79 -29.47
C GLU A 558 44.06 10.05 -28.60
N GLY A 559 43.71 11.20 -29.17
CA GLY A 559 43.84 12.51 -28.53
C GLY A 559 42.68 12.85 -27.57
N PRO A 560 42.74 14.03 -26.93
CA PRO A 560 41.71 14.47 -25.97
C PRO A 560 40.44 14.99 -26.64
N ASN A 561 40.43 15.19 -27.96
CA ASN A 561 39.27 15.75 -28.64
C ASN A 561 38.15 14.71 -28.76
N PHE A 562 36.99 15.01 -28.16
CA PHE A 562 35.78 14.17 -28.22
C PHE A 562 34.60 14.84 -28.93
N GLU A 563 34.76 16.12 -29.29
CA GLU A 563 33.73 16.94 -29.93
C GLU A 563 34.16 17.25 -31.38
N PHE A 564 34.18 16.22 -32.22
CA PHE A 564 34.39 16.36 -33.65
C PHE A 564 33.16 15.85 -34.39
N SER A 565 32.23 16.76 -34.68
CA SER A 565 31.11 16.51 -35.58
C SER A 565 31.47 17.01 -36.98
N THR A 566 31.20 16.19 -37.98
CA THR A 566 31.39 16.53 -39.40
C THR A 566 30.05 16.49 -40.12
N GLU A 567 29.91 17.28 -41.19
CA GLU A 567 28.67 17.30 -41.98
C GLU A 567 28.71 16.29 -43.13
N THR A 568 29.91 15.87 -43.54
CA THR A 568 30.14 14.95 -44.67
C THR A 568 30.89 13.68 -44.24
N HIS A 569 30.74 12.62 -45.04
CA HIS A 569 31.41 11.34 -44.82
C HIS A 569 32.91 11.44 -45.12
N GLU A 570 33.28 12.23 -46.12
CA GLU A 570 34.65 12.45 -46.57
C GLU A 570 35.51 13.08 -45.46
N GLU A 571 34.93 13.93 -44.62
CA GLU A 571 35.61 14.51 -43.47
C GLU A 571 35.96 13.46 -42.38
N LEU A 572 35.29 12.30 -42.36
CA LEU A 572 35.60 11.18 -41.46
C LEU A 572 36.66 10.23 -42.05
N LEU A 573 37.19 10.51 -43.25
CA LEU A 573 38.32 9.79 -43.82
C LEU A 573 39.61 10.57 -43.54
N TYR A 574 40.37 10.09 -42.58
CA TYR A 574 41.53 10.80 -42.05
C TYR A 574 42.77 10.38 -42.80
N ASN A 575 43.27 11.27 -43.66
CA ASN A 575 44.55 11.06 -44.33
C ASN A 575 45.73 11.39 -43.41
N LYS A 576 46.93 11.02 -43.85
CA LYS A 576 48.18 11.19 -43.10
C LYS A 576 48.41 12.64 -42.66
N GLU A 577 48.11 13.60 -43.53
CA GLU A 577 48.31 15.03 -43.25
C GLU A 577 47.37 15.53 -42.16
N LYS A 578 46.07 15.17 -42.24
CA LYS A 578 45.08 15.50 -41.22
C LYS A 578 45.45 14.89 -39.86
N LEU A 579 45.92 13.64 -39.84
CA LEU A 579 46.38 12.99 -38.61
C LEU A 579 47.60 13.69 -38.01
N LEU A 580 48.56 14.12 -38.83
CA LEU A 580 49.73 14.87 -38.37
C LEU A 580 49.33 16.25 -37.84
N ASN A 581 48.42 16.95 -38.51
CA ASN A 581 47.90 18.23 -38.04
C ASN A 581 47.18 18.09 -36.70
N ASN A 582 46.45 16.99 -36.49
CA ASN A 582 45.84 16.68 -35.20
C ASN A 582 46.88 16.42 -34.10
N GLY A 583 47.96 15.71 -34.44
CA GLY A 583 49.08 15.51 -33.51
C GLY A 583 49.76 16.82 -33.17
N ASP A 584 50.09 17.64 -34.16
CA ASP A 584 50.72 18.95 -33.96
C ASP A 584 49.83 19.88 -33.12
N LYS A 585 48.50 19.81 -33.29
CA LYS A 585 47.51 20.58 -32.51
C LYS A 585 47.44 20.17 -31.04
N TRP A 586 47.56 18.87 -30.73
CA TRP A 586 47.32 18.32 -29.39
C TRP A 586 48.57 17.73 -28.74
N GLU A 587 49.77 17.96 -29.28
CA GLU A 587 51.01 17.32 -28.85
C GLU A 587 51.32 17.56 -27.37
N ALA A 588 51.02 18.75 -26.85
CA ALA A 588 51.25 19.09 -25.45
C ALA A 588 50.39 18.22 -24.50
N GLU A 589 49.09 18.12 -24.78
CA GLU A 589 48.14 17.33 -24.00
C GLU A 589 48.39 15.82 -24.19
N ILE A 590 48.68 15.38 -25.41
CA ILE A 590 49.01 13.99 -25.72
C ILE A 590 50.29 13.57 -24.96
N ALA A 591 51.33 14.39 -24.98
CA ALA A 591 52.57 14.11 -24.25
C ALA A 591 52.33 14.06 -22.73
N ALA A 592 51.53 14.98 -22.19
CA ALA A 592 51.16 14.99 -20.78
C ALA A 592 50.34 13.74 -20.39
N ASN A 593 49.38 13.32 -21.22
CA ASN A 593 48.57 12.13 -20.98
C ASN A 593 49.40 10.84 -21.00
N ILE A 594 50.32 10.71 -21.95
CA ILE A 594 51.23 9.57 -22.02
C ILE A 594 52.15 9.53 -20.80
N GLN A 595 52.68 10.70 -20.38
CA GLN A 595 53.48 10.79 -19.17
C GLN A 595 52.67 10.49 -17.91
N ALA A 596 51.37 10.80 -17.87
CA ALA A 596 50.50 10.46 -16.74
C ALA A 596 50.14 8.96 -16.72
N ASP A 597 50.05 8.31 -17.88
CA ASP A 597 49.66 6.90 -18.03
C ASP A 597 50.85 5.93 -18.08
N TYR A 598 52.09 6.41 -17.93
CA TYR A 598 53.33 5.61 -18.03
C TYR A 598 53.40 4.39 -17.09
N LEU A 599 52.67 4.40 -15.97
CA LEU A 599 52.62 3.29 -15.01
C LEU A 599 51.75 2.11 -15.49
N TYR A 600 50.96 2.32 -16.54
CA TYR A 600 49.93 1.39 -17.00
C TYR A 600 50.12 0.92 -18.43
N ARG A 601 51.20 1.39 -19.09
CA ARG A 601 51.63 1.00 -20.43
C ARG A 601 52.79 0.02 -20.38
#